data_AF-A0A5C7UYE6-F1
#
_entry.id   AF-A0A5C7UYE6-F1
#
_cell.length_a   1.000
_cell.length_b   1.000
_cell.length_c   1.000
_cell.angle_alpha   90.00
_cell.angle_beta   90.00
_cell.angle_gamma   90.00
#
_symmetry.space_group_name_H-M   'P 1'
#
loop_
_entity.id
_entity.type
_entity.pdbx_description
1 polymer ?
#
loop_
_entity_poly.entity_id
_entity_poly.type
_entity_poly.pdbx_seq_one_letter_code
_entity_poly.pdbx_strand_id
1 'polypeptide(L)'
;MPIPLIAAALSAIAPQLAQKGLDLLSGVFRGAADKGVDEITQLIHDKTGIDINDVADNKLTESQWTQLKQFEFDYQGKLLAFRQQSDANDLERERIAAADRGSARDMQKAAIASDDPFVRRFIYIYASVLTLLTFLFIFWAAFIHQYTADNKESARVIDTVLGFLLGVSLSAIIQFFFGSSQGSRAKDQRIAQLTQAVADRDADGSKP
;
A
#
# COMPACT_ATOMS: atom_id res chain seq x y z
N MET A 1 -13.19 -10.81 24.94
CA MET A 1 -12.88 -11.17 23.54
C MET A 1 -12.72 -9.86 22.77
N PRO A 2 -11.74 -9.69 21.88
CA PRO A 2 -11.63 -8.49 21.06
C PRO A 2 -12.90 -8.29 20.24
N ILE A 3 -13.42 -7.06 20.25
CA ILE A 3 -14.56 -6.67 19.42
C ILE A 3 -14.04 -6.71 17.99
N PRO A 4 -14.57 -7.59 17.12
CA PRO A 4 -14.07 -7.70 15.77
C PRO A 4 -14.34 -6.39 15.04
N LEU A 5 -13.28 -5.69 14.65
CA LEU A 5 -13.40 -4.61 13.68
C LEU A 5 -13.81 -5.22 12.34
N ILE A 6 -14.95 -4.79 11.82
CA ILE A 6 -15.36 -5.22 10.48
C ILE A 6 -14.41 -4.54 9.50
N ALA A 7 -13.68 -5.31 8.69
CA ALA A 7 -12.70 -4.77 7.74
C ALA A 7 -13.29 -3.71 6.78
N ALA A 8 -14.60 -3.81 6.50
CA ALA A 8 -15.35 -2.82 5.73
C ALA A 8 -15.67 -1.51 6.50
N ALA A 9 -15.68 -1.53 7.84
CA ALA A 9 -15.96 -0.38 8.70
C ALA A 9 -14.69 0.47 8.94
N LEU A 10 -13.50 -0.14 8.99
CA LEU A 10 -12.22 0.56 9.21
C LEU A 10 -11.97 1.74 8.26
N SER A 11 -12.29 1.58 6.98
CA SER A 11 -12.12 2.66 5.98
C SER A 11 -13.11 3.82 6.16
N ALA A 12 -14.21 3.61 6.88
CA ALA A 12 -15.25 4.60 7.15
C ALA A 12 -15.09 5.27 8.52
N ILE A 13 -14.47 4.60 9.50
CA ILE A 13 -14.26 5.13 10.86
C ILE A 13 -13.32 6.34 10.85
N ALA A 14 -12.16 6.22 10.21
CA ALA A 14 -11.15 7.29 10.17
C ALA A 14 -11.67 8.64 9.62
N PRO A 15 -12.35 8.71 8.45
CA PRO A 15 -12.86 9.98 7.94
C PRO A 15 -13.95 10.59 8.82
N GLN A 16 -14.79 9.79 9.47
CA GLN A 16 -15.84 10.31 10.36
C GLN A 16 -15.26 10.89 11.66
N LEU A 17 -14.24 10.23 12.23
CA LEU A 17 -13.49 10.76 13.39
C LEU A 17 -12.83 12.11 13.04
N ALA A 18 -12.20 12.21 11.87
CA ALA A 18 -11.59 13.46 11.39
C ALA A 18 -12.63 14.58 11.21
N GLN A 19 -13.82 14.28 10.66
CA GLN A 19 -14.90 15.26 10.51
C GLN A 19 -15.38 15.84 11.85
N LYS A 20 -15.22 15.08 12.95
CA LYS A 20 -15.55 15.51 14.31
C LYS A 20 -14.37 16.10 15.08
N GLY A 21 -13.21 16.26 14.43
CA GLY A 21 -11.99 16.83 15.01
C GLY A 21 -11.24 15.88 15.95
N LEU A 22 -11.42 14.57 15.78
CA LEU A 22 -10.73 13.51 16.53
C LEU A 22 -9.56 12.99 15.70
N ASP A 23 -8.53 13.84 15.52
CA ASP A 23 -7.44 13.61 14.55
C ASP A 23 -6.47 12.49 14.96
N LEU A 24 -6.30 12.24 16.26
CA LEU A 24 -5.43 11.19 16.76
C LEU A 24 -6.12 9.84 16.62
N LEU A 25 -7.37 9.74 17.06
CA LEU A 25 -8.19 8.55 16.83
C LEU A 25 -8.33 8.27 15.33
N SER A 26 -8.65 9.28 14.52
CA SER A 26 -8.69 9.15 13.06
C SER A 26 -7.39 8.59 12.49
N GLY A 27 -6.25 9.07 12.98
CA GLY A 27 -4.93 8.58 12.59
C GLY A 27 -4.70 7.11 12.91
N VAL A 28 -5.10 6.65 14.09
CA VAL A 28 -5.03 5.24 14.51
C VAL A 28 -5.82 4.33 13.58
N PHE A 29 -7.03 4.75 13.19
CA PHE A 29 -7.92 3.93 12.35
C PHE A 29 -7.70 4.08 10.84
N ARG A 30 -6.72 4.88 10.40
CA ARG A 30 -6.44 5.12 8.96
C ARG A 30 -5.72 3.95 8.28
N GLY A 31 -5.06 3.11 9.07
CA GLY A 31 -4.20 2.01 8.61
C GLY A 31 -4.90 0.66 8.53
N ALA A 32 -4.10 -0.40 8.35
CA ALA A 32 -4.60 -1.77 8.39
C ALA A 32 -5.05 -2.15 9.81
N ALA A 33 -6.01 -3.08 9.92
CA ALA A 33 -6.36 -3.70 11.19
C ALA A 33 -5.15 -4.45 11.74
N ASP A 34 -4.52 -3.89 12.76
CA ASP A 34 -3.42 -4.51 13.48
C ASP A 34 -3.75 -4.62 14.97
N LYS A 35 -2.86 -5.29 15.70
CA LYS A 35 -3.05 -5.56 17.13
C LYS A 35 -3.27 -4.29 17.96
N GLY A 36 -2.68 -3.16 17.56
CA GLY A 36 -2.86 -1.95 18.35
C GLY A 36 -4.14 -1.19 18.01
N VAL A 37 -4.66 -1.30 16.79
CA VAL A 37 -6.03 -0.86 16.48
C VAL A 37 -7.05 -1.68 17.29
N ASP A 38 -6.84 -2.98 17.44
CA ASP A 38 -7.67 -3.84 18.32
C ASP A 38 -7.58 -3.42 19.79
N GLU A 39 -6.37 -3.10 20.29
CA GLU A 39 -6.17 -2.64 21.66
C GLU A 39 -6.84 -1.28 21.93
N ILE A 40 -6.75 -0.32 21.00
CA ILE A 40 -7.42 0.97 21.13
C ILE A 40 -8.94 0.80 21.04
N THR A 41 -9.44 -0.11 20.20
CA THR A 41 -10.87 -0.44 20.10
C THR A 41 -11.41 -1.01 21.41
N GLN A 42 -10.69 -1.97 22.00
CA GLN A 42 -11.02 -2.49 23.33
C GLN A 42 -10.96 -1.39 24.39
N LEU A 43 -9.93 -0.54 24.36
CA LEU A 43 -9.77 0.51 25.35
C LEU A 43 -10.88 1.55 25.29
N ILE A 44 -11.35 1.90 24.09
CA ILE A 44 -12.52 2.78 23.90
C ILE A 44 -13.74 2.11 24.50
N HIS A 45 -14.04 0.86 24.10
CA HIS A 45 -15.20 0.14 24.63
C HIS A 45 -15.16 0.00 26.16
N ASP A 46 -14.02 -0.35 26.75
CA ASP A 46 -13.90 -0.58 28.20
C ASP A 46 -14.02 0.72 29.01
N LYS A 47 -13.66 1.87 28.43
CA LYS A 47 -13.64 3.17 29.14
C LYS A 47 -14.85 4.05 28.85
N THR A 48 -15.41 3.97 27.65
CA THR A 48 -16.55 4.80 27.22
C THR A 48 -17.82 3.99 27.00
N GLY A 49 -17.73 2.66 26.90
CA GLY A 49 -18.85 1.79 26.53
C GLY A 49 -19.26 1.92 25.06
N ILE A 50 -18.45 2.61 24.24
CA ILE A 50 -18.76 2.88 22.83
C ILE A 50 -18.17 1.77 21.97
N ASP A 51 -18.99 1.19 21.11
CA ASP A 51 -18.51 0.36 20.00
C ASP A 51 -18.01 1.28 18.87
N ILE A 52 -16.73 1.19 18.54
CA ILE A 52 -16.15 2.03 17.49
C ILE A 52 -16.74 1.74 16.10
N ASN A 53 -17.33 0.55 15.89
CA ASN A 53 -18.01 0.22 14.64
C ASN A 53 -19.24 1.11 14.41
N ASP A 54 -19.88 1.61 15.48
CA ASP A 54 -21.02 2.53 15.38
C ASP A 54 -20.64 3.90 14.81
N VAL A 55 -19.34 4.23 14.80
CA VAL A 55 -18.82 5.37 14.04
C VAL A 55 -19.10 5.18 12.55
N ALA A 56 -18.82 4.00 11.98
CA ALA A 56 -18.99 3.79 10.52
C ALA A 56 -20.45 4.00 10.08
N ASP A 57 -21.39 3.61 10.93
CA ASP A 57 -22.84 3.72 10.68
C ASP A 57 -23.44 5.06 11.12
N ASN A 58 -22.63 6.01 11.62
CA ASN A 58 -23.07 7.30 12.16
C ASN A 58 -24.19 7.16 13.23
N LYS A 59 -24.11 6.13 14.07
CA LYS A 59 -25.10 5.82 15.11
C LYS A 59 -24.82 6.50 16.45
N LEU A 60 -23.68 7.18 16.56
CA LEU A 60 -23.24 7.83 17.80
C LEU A 60 -24.05 9.08 18.12
N THR A 61 -24.50 9.18 19.37
CA THR A 61 -25.15 10.38 19.91
C THR A 61 -24.13 11.50 20.17
N GLU A 62 -24.58 12.75 20.31
CA GLU A 62 -23.70 13.88 20.66
C GLU A 62 -22.97 13.69 22.00
N SER A 63 -23.59 13.00 22.97
CA SER A 63 -22.93 12.68 24.24
C SER A 63 -21.80 11.67 24.06
N GLN A 64 -21.99 10.66 23.21
CA GLN A 64 -20.95 9.68 22.89
C GLN A 64 -19.79 10.30 22.12
N TRP A 65 -20.07 11.24 21.20
CA TRP A 65 -19.03 12.04 20.55
C TRP A 65 -18.21 12.85 21.55
N THR A 66 -18.87 13.43 22.54
CA THR A 66 -18.19 14.18 23.61
C THR A 66 -17.29 13.27 24.44
N GLN A 67 -17.75 12.06 24.78
CA GLN A 67 -16.96 11.06 25.50
C GLN A 67 -15.76 10.57 24.70
N LEU A 68 -15.90 10.36 23.39
CA LEU A 68 -14.78 10.04 22.50
C LEU A 68 -13.73 11.16 22.47
N LYS A 69 -14.17 12.42 22.49
CA LYS A 69 -13.27 13.57 22.54
C LYS A 69 -12.52 13.67 23.86
N GLN A 70 -13.20 13.41 24.97
CA GLN A 70 -12.56 13.34 26.27
C GLN A 70 -11.59 12.16 26.35
N PHE A 71 -11.96 11.01 25.80
CA PHE A 71 -11.06 9.86 25.68
C PHE A 71 -9.80 10.18 24.87
N GLU A 72 -9.94 10.84 23.71
CA GLU A 72 -8.78 11.24 22.91
C GLU A 72 -7.83 12.16 23.69
N PHE A 73 -8.39 13.09 24.47
CA PHE A 73 -7.62 13.98 25.32
C PHE A 73 -6.92 13.23 26.46
N ASP A 74 -7.65 12.37 27.19
CA ASP A 74 -7.13 11.61 28.33
C ASP A 74 -6.03 10.61 27.92
N TYR A 75 -6.15 10.05 26.71
CA TYR A 75 -5.23 9.03 26.19
C TYR A 75 -4.31 9.55 25.08
N GLN A 76 -4.19 10.88 24.94
CA GLN A 76 -3.44 11.53 23.87
C GLN A 76 -2.02 10.95 23.71
N GLY A 77 -1.30 10.77 24.83
CA GLY A 77 0.06 10.22 24.81
C GLY A 77 0.13 8.78 24.33
N LYS A 78 -0.84 7.93 24.70
CA LYS A 78 -0.90 6.53 24.25
C LYS A 78 -1.25 6.46 22.76
N LEU A 79 -2.21 7.26 22.30
CA LEU A 79 -2.60 7.34 20.90
C LEU A 79 -1.44 7.86 20.03
N LEU A 80 -0.70 8.85 20.51
CA LEU A 80 0.47 9.38 19.83
C LEU A 80 1.60 8.34 19.72
N ALA A 81 1.90 7.64 20.81
CA ALA A 81 2.91 6.58 20.82
C ALA A 81 2.53 5.44 19.87
N PHE A 82 1.27 5.03 19.85
CA PHE A 82 0.77 4.02 18.92
C PHE A 82 0.94 4.46 17.46
N ARG A 83 0.56 5.70 17.16
CA ARG A 83 0.74 6.26 15.81
C ARG A 83 2.20 6.29 15.38
N GLN A 84 3.09 6.76 16.25
CA GLN A 84 4.53 6.76 15.97
C GLN A 84 5.06 5.35 15.71
N GLN A 85 4.58 4.35 16.45
CA GLN A 85 4.96 2.96 16.25
C GLN A 85 4.44 2.41 14.91
N SER A 86 3.19 2.69 14.54
CA SER A 86 2.63 2.31 13.24
C SER A 86 3.42 2.94 12.10
N ASP A 87 3.68 4.24 12.16
CA ASP A 87 4.44 4.98 11.15
C ASP A 87 5.87 4.42 11.01
N ALA A 88 6.50 4.05 12.13
CA ALA A 88 7.83 3.43 12.13
C ALA A 88 7.82 2.04 11.48
N ASN A 89 6.81 1.21 11.76
CA ASN A 89 6.65 -0.10 11.15
C ASN A 89 6.42 0.00 9.64
N ASP A 90 5.63 0.97 9.18
CA ASP A 90 5.38 1.20 7.76
C ASP A 90 6.65 1.69 7.04
N LEU A 91 7.41 2.59 7.67
CA LEU A 91 8.71 3.02 7.15
C LEU A 91 9.70 1.85 7.04
N GLU A 92 9.73 0.96 8.03
CA GLU A 92 10.61 -0.20 8.03
C GLU A 92 10.20 -1.22 6.95
N ARG A 93 8.90 -1.47 6.78
CA ARG A 93 8.39 -2.29 5.67
C ARG A 93 8.80 -1.72 4.32
N GLU A 94 8.70 -0.39 4.15
CA GLU A 94 9.15 0.26 2.93
C GLU A 94 10.67 0.20 2.75
N ARG A 95 11.45 0.30 3.82
CA ARG A 95 12.90 0.11 3.78
C ARG A 95 13.27 -1.30 3.34
N ILE A 96 12.66 -2.33 3.93
CA ILE A 96 12.87 -3.73 3.54
C ILE A 96 12.53 -3.92 2.06
N ALA A 97 11.38 -3.41 1.61
CA ALA A 97 10.99 -3.47 0.20
C ALA A 97 11.93 -2.67 -0.72
N ALA A 98 12.52 -1.57 -0.25
CA ALA A 98 13.52 -0.82 -0.99
C ALA A 98 14.87 -1.54 -1.04
N ALA A 99 15.26 -2.19 0.05
CA ALA A 99 16.48 -2.98 0.16
C ALA A 99 16.44 -4.21 -0.75
N ASP A 100 15.29 -4.91 -0.81
CA ASP A 100 15.07 -6.03 -1.73
C ASP A 100 15.19 -5.63 -3.22
N ARG A 101 14.72 -4.41 -3.57
CA ARG A 101 14.96 -3.86 -4.91
C ARG A 101 16.42 -3.45 -5.11
N GLY A 102 17.11 -3.05 -4.04
CA GLY A 102 18.54 -2.72 -4.04
C GLY A 102 19.42 -3.94 -4.31
N SER A 103 19.19 -5.03 -3.59
CA SER A 103 19.93 -6.30 -3.77
C SER A 103 19.79 -6.85 -5.18
N ALA A 104 18.61 -6.75 -5.80
CA ALA A 104 18.40 -7.14 -7.19
C ALA A 104 19.26 -6.32 -8.18
N ARG A 105 19.39 -5.01 -7.93
CA ARG A 105 20.25 -4.12 -8.75
C ARG A 105 21.73 -4.39 -8.51
N ASP A 106 22.13 -4.70 -7.29
CA ASP A 106 23.52 -5.04 -6.97
C ASP A 106 23.92 -6.39 -7.56
N MET A 107 23.02 -7.37 -7.59
CA MET A 107 23.20 -8.61 -8.36
C MET A 107 23.41 -8.32 -9.85
N GLN A 108 22.64 -7.39 -10.44
CA GLN A 108 22.82 -7.01 -11.84
C GLN A 108 24.18 -6.35 -12.08
N LYS A 109 24.64 -5.45 -11.19
CA LYS A 109 25.98 -4.87 -11.28
C LYS A 109 27.07 -5.93 -11.20
N ALA A 110 26.95 -6.88 -10.27
CA ALA A 110 27.88 -7.99 -10.13
C ALA A 110 27.88 -8.89 -11.37
N ALA A 111 26.70 -9.17 -11.95
CA ALA A 111 26.58 -9.96 -13.18
C ALA A 111 27.21 -9.25 -14.40
N ILE A 112 27.08 -7.92 -14.50
CA ILE A 112 27.70 -7.13 -15.58
C ILE A 112 29.22 -7.06 -15.42
N ALA A 113 29.70 -6.97 -14.18
CA ALA A 113 31.13 -6.96 -13.85
C ALA A 113 31.80 -8.34 -14.02
N SER A 114 31.02 -9.42 -14.17
CA SER A 114 31.55 -10.76 -14.43
C SER A 114 32.18 -10.85 -15.83
N ASP A 115 33.29 -11.58 -15.92
CA ASP A 115 33.98 -11.85 -17.18
C ASP A 115 33.18 -12.82 -18.08
N ASP A 116 32.28 -13.62 -17.51
CA ASP A 116 31.43 -14.56 -18.25
C ASP A 116 30.35 -13.82 -19.08
N PRO A 117 30.40 -13.90 -20.43
CA PRO A 117 29.41 -13.27 -21.29
C PRO A 117 27.99 -13.82 -21.11
N PHE A 118 27.84 -15.09 -20.69
CA PHE A 118 26.55 -15.71 -20.45
C PHE A 118 25.88 -15.08 -19.23
N VAL A 119 26.59 -14.98 -18.10
CA VAL A 119 26.07 -14.36 -16.87
C VAL A 119 25.66 -12.90 -17.10
N ARG A 120 26.49 -12.12 -17.80
CA ARG A 120 26.21 -10.72 -18.13
C ARG A 120 24.97 -10.54 -19.00
N ARG A 121 24.71 -11.48 -19.92
CA ARG A 121 23.61 -11.37 -20.91
C ARG A 121 22.36 -12.15 -20.51
N PHE A 122 22.44 -13.05 -19.54
CA PHE A 122 21.36 -13.95 -19.16
C PHE A 122 20.04 -13.22 -18.93
N ILE A 123 20.06 -12.10 -18.19
CA ILE A 123 18.84 -11.37 -17.86
C ILE A 123 18.16 -10.75 -19.09
N TYR A 124 18.96 -10.27 -20.05
CA TYR A 124 18.44 -9.73 -21.31
C TYR A 124 17.91 -10.86 -22.20
N ILE A 125 18.62 -11.99 -22.27
CA ILE A 125 18.17 -13.17 -23.01
C ILE A 125 16.85 -13.68 -22.43
N TYR A 126 16.77 -13.85 -21.11
CA TYR A 126 15.56 -14.28 -20.41
C TYR A 126 14.37 -13.36 -20.69
N ALA A 127 14.57 -12.05 -20.55
CA ALA A 127 13.54 -11.06 -20.82
C ALA A 127 13.10 -11.06 -22.30
N SER A 128 14.04 -11.14 -23.24
CA SER A 128 13.76 -11.20 -24.67
C SER A 128 13.01 -12.47 -25.05
N VAL A 129 13.41 -13.64 -24.52
CA VAL A 129 12.73 -14.92 -24.79
C VAL A 129 11.31 -14.90 -24.26
N LEU A 130 11.09 -14.48 -23.01
CA LEU A 130 9.74 -14.38 -22.45
C LEU A 130 8.87 -13.38 -23.19
N THR A 131 9.42 -12.22 -23.54
CA THR A 131 8.71 -11.20 -24.31
C THR A 131 8.33 -11.74 -25.69
N LEU A 132 9.27 -12.37 -26.39
CA LEU A 132 9.03 -12.97 -27.70
C LEU A 132 7.95 -14.06 -27.65
N LEU A 133 8.03 -14.99 -26.69
CA LEU A 133 7.02 -16.04 -26.50
C LEU A 133 5.64 -15.45 -26.20
N THR A 134 5.58 -14.38 -25.40
CA THR A 134 4.34 -13.67 -25.10
C THR A 134 3.73 -13.05 -26.36
N PHE A 135 4.54 -12.35 -27.16
CA PHE A 135 4.07 -11.77 -28.43
C PHE A 135 3.67 -12.83 -29.45
N LEU A 136 4.38 -13.97 -29.50
CA LEU A 136 4.01 -15.10 -30.36
C LEU A 136 2.67 -15.70 -29.95
N PHE A 137 2.44 -15.88 -28.64
CA PHE A 137 1.16 -16.35 -28.13
C PHE A 137 0.03 -15.37 -28.46
N ILE A 138 0.23 -14.06 -28.23
CA ILE A 138 -0.74 -13.03 -28.57
C ILE A 138 -1.03 -13.00 -30.07
N PHE A 139 0.01 -13.10 -30.90
CA PHE A 139 -0.16 -13.11 -32.35
C PHE A 139 -0.96 -14.34 -32.82
N TRP A 140 -0.65 -15.52 -32.29
CA TRP A 140 -1.41 -16.73 -32.58
C TRP A 140 -2.87 -16.61 -32.11
N ALA A 141 -3.09 -16.14 -30.89
CA ALA A 141 -4.42 -15.95 -30.32
C ALA A 141 -5.25 -14.91 -31.10
N ALA A 142 -4.63 -13.81 -31.53
CA ALA A 142 -5.34 -12.71 -32.19
C ALA A 142 -5.62 -12.97 -33.68
N PHE A 143 -4.69 -13.63 -34.39
CA PHE A 143 -4.75 -13.71 -35.86
C PHE A 143 -4.90 -15.12 -36.42
N ILE A 144 -4.52 -16.16 -35.68
CA ILE A 144 -4.54 -17.55 -36.17
C ILE A 144 -5.70 -18.34 -35.56
N HIS A 145 -5.97 -18.14 -34.27
CA HIS A 145 -7.01 -18.89 -33.58
C HIS A 145 -8.41 -18.50 -34.07
N GLN A 146 -9.21 -19.49 -34.47
CA GLN A 146 -10.59 -19.29 -34.89
C GLN A 146 -11.54 -19.48 -33.72
N TYR A 147 -12.16 -18.39 -33.29
CA TYR A 147 -13.18 -18.39 -32.24
C TYR A 147 -14.53 -18.81 -32.82
N THR A 148 -14.73 -20.12 -33.03
CA THR A 148 -16.01 -20.67 -33.45
C THR A 148 -16.96 -20.89 -32.27
N ALA A 149 -18.28 -20.90 -32.52
CA ALA A 149 -19.31 -21.01 -31.49
C ALA A 149 -19.24 -22.31 -30.65
N ASP A 150 -18.61 -23.36 -31.19
CA ASP A 150 -18.42 -24.66 -30.52
C ASP A 150 -17.22 -24.68 -29.56
N ASN A 151 -16.38 -23.64 -29.55
CA ASN A 151 -15.11 -23.63 -28.81
C ASN A 151 -15.02 -22.52 -27.73
N LYS A 152 -16.16 -22.20 -27.11
CA LYS A 152 -16.28 -21.12 -26.10
C LYS A 152 -15.38 -21.29 -24.89
N GLU A 153 -15.05 -22.52 -24.50
CA GLU A 153 -14.17 -22.79 -23.37
C GLU A 153 -12.72 -22.40 -23.69
N SER A 154 -12.21 -22.75 -24.87
CA SER A 154 -10.88 -22.35 -25.33
C SER A 154 -10.74 -20.83 -25.42
N ALA A 155 -11.77 -20.13 -25.89
CA ALA A 155 -11.79 -18.66 -25.95
C ALA A 155 -11.56 -18.03 -24.57
N ARG A 156 -12.27 -18.52 -23.55
CA ARG A 156 -12.14 -18.02 -22.16
C ARG A 156 -10.76 -18.29 -21.57
N VAL A 157 -10.20 -19.47 -21.84
CA VAL A 157 -8.84 -19.81 -21.39
C VAL A 157 -7.83 -18.88 -22.03
N ILE A 158 -7.94 -18.63 -23.33
CA ILE A 158 -7.08 -17.70 -24.06
C ILE A 158 -7.19 -16.29 -23.47
N ASP A 159 -8.40 -15.76 -23.26
CA ASP A 159 -8.61 -14.43 -22.66
C ASP A 159 -7.95 -14.31 -21.28
N THR A 160 -8.08 -15.36 -20.45
CA THR A 160 -7.48 -15.40 -19.11
C THR A 160 -5.95 -15.39 -19.18
N VAL A 161 -5.37 -16.21 -20.06
CA VAL A 161 -3.92 -16.27 -20.27
C VAL A 161 -3.41 -14.94 -20.83
N LEU A 162 -4.14 -14.33 -21.77
CA LEU A 162 -3.77 -13.07 -22.39
C LEU A 162 -3.78 -11.93 -21.36
N GLY A 163 -4.82 -11.88 -20.52
CA GLY A 163 -4.90 -10.95 -19.40
C GLY A 163 -3.76 -11.14 -18.39
N PHE A 164 -3.42 -12.40 -18.06
CA PHE A 164 -2.31 -12.71 -17.16
C PHE A 164 -0.95 -12.32 -17.76
N LEU A 165 -0.69 -12.64 -19.02
CA LEU A 165 0.58 -12.33 -19.69
C LEU A 165 0.80 -10.81 -19.80
N LEU A 166 -0.23 -10.05 -20.15
CA LEU A 166 -0.16 -8.60 -20.23
C LEU A 166 -0.08 -7.95 -18.84
N GLY A 167 -0.93 -8.37 -17.91
CA GLY A 167 -1.08 -7.74 -16.60
C GLY A 167 0.02 -8.08 -15.61
N VAL A 168 0.45 -9.34 -15.56
CA VAL A 168 1.43 -9.84 -14.59
C VAL A 168 2.81 -9.92 -15.21
N SER A 169 2.96 -10.70 -16.28
CA SER A 169 4.28 -11.05 -16.80
C SER A 169 4.99 -9.86 -17.46
N LEU A 170 4.33 -9.19 -18.40
CA LEU A 170 4.90 -8.02 -19.08
C LEU A 170 5.12 -6.85 -18.10
N SER A 171 4.18 -6.63 -17.19
CA SER A 171 4.31 -5.63 -16.13
C SER A 171 5.51 -5.90 -15.22
N ALA A 172 5.74 -7.15 -14.81
CA ALA A 172 6.89 -7.53 -14.00
C ALA A 172 8.22 -7.29 -14.73
N ILE A 173 8.31 -7.62 -16.02
CA ILE A 173 9.49 -7.35 -16.85
C ILE A 173 9.74 -5.84 -16.95
N ILE A 174 8.72 -5.05 -17.27
CA ILE A 174 8.85 -3.58 -17.37
C ILE A 174 9.28 -3.00 -16.02
N GLN A 175 8.66 -3.41 -14.92
CA GLN A 175 9.02 -2.96 -13.58
C GLN A 175 10.43 -3.36 -13.18
N PHE A 176 10.92 -4.51 -13.62
CA PHE A 176 12.29 -4.95 -13.39
C PHE A 176 13.30 -4.01 -14.09
N PHE A 177 13.11 -3.71 -15.38
CA PHE A 177 14.06 -2.89 -16.14
C PHE A 177 13.94 -1.37 -15.90
N PHE A 178 12.71 -0.86 -15.73
CA PHE A 178 12.44 0.58 -15.64
C PHE A 178 12.04 1.05 -14.24
N GLY A 179 11.85 0.11 -13.30
CA GLY A 179 11.33 0.41 -11.97
C GLY A 179 9.81 0.61 -11.95
N SER A 180 9.20 0.57 -10.76
CA SER A 180 7.79 0.91 -10.61
C SER A 180 7.61 2.43 -10.56
N SER A 181 6.77 2.97 -11.44
CA SER A 181 6.45 4.41 -11.48
C SER A 181 5.76 4.90 -10.19
N GLN A 182 5.14 4.01 -9.41
CA GLN A 182 4.55 4.33 -8.10
C GLN A 182 5.62 4.62 -7.03
N GLY A 183 6.74 3.91 -7.01
CA GLY A 183 7.78 4.10 -6.00
C GLY A 183 8.49 5.45 -6.14
N SER A 184 8.66 5.95 -7.37
CA SER A 184 9.20 7.30 -7.59
C SER A 184 8.22 8.36 -7.12
N ARG A 185 6.95 8.30 -7.56
CA ARG A 185 5.93 9.30 -7.20
C ARG A 185 5.71 9.40 -5.69
N ALA A 186 5.69 8.29 -4.96
CA ALA A 186 5.55 8.31 -3.51
C ALA A 186 6.77 8.94 -2.81
N LYS A 187 7.99 8.69 -3.32
CA LYS A 187 9.21 9.34 -2.82
C LYS A 187 9.23 10.83 -3.15
N ASP A 188 8.86 11.20 -4.37
CA ASP A 188 8.80 12.58 -4.83
C ASP A 188 7.78 13.38 -4.01
N GLN A 189 6.62 12.78 -3.67
CA GLN A 189 5.62 13.38 -2.78
C GLN A 189 6.12 13.53 -1.34
N ARG A 190 6.81 12.53 -0.78
CA ARG A 190 7.38 12.63 0.58
C ARG A 190 8.51 13.66 0.67
N ILE A 191 9.36 13.73 -0.36
CA ILE A 191 10.42 14.75 -0.46
C ILE A 191 9.79 16.13 -0.57
N ALA A 192 8.74 16.31 -1.37
CA ALA A 192 8.00 17.57 -1.45
C ALA A 192 7.39 17.95 -0.09
N GLN A 193 6.76 17.02 0.62
CA GLN A 193 6.20 17.25 1.96
C GLN A 193 7.26 17.61 3.00
N LEU A 194 8.42 16.93 3.00
CA LEU A 194 9.53 17.24 3.89
C LEU A 194 10.15 18.60 3.58
N THR A 195 10.31 18.94 2.30
CA THR A 195 10.83 20.24 1.87
C THR A 195 9.88 21.37 2.28
N GLN A 196 8.57 21.14 2.15
CA GLN A 196 7.54 22.07 2.61
C GLN A 196 7.58 22.25 4.13
N ALA A 197 7.66 21.16 4.89
CA ALA A 197 7.72 21.20 6.36
C ALA A 197 8.99 21.89 6.89
N VAL A 198 10.11 21.78 6.19
CA VAL A 198 11.35 22.52 6.50
C VAL A 198 11.19 24.00 6.19
N ALA A 199 10.63 24.35 5.03
CA ALA A 199 10.38 25.74 4.65
C ALA A 199 9.39 26.45 5.60
N ASP A 200 8.34 25.75 6.04
CA ASP A 200 7.36 26.27 6.98
C ASP A 200 7.97 26.48 8.39
N ARG A 201 8.92 25.63 8.80
CA ARG A 201 9.69 25.80 10.05
C ARG A 201 10.61 27.01 10.02
N ASP A 202 11.29 27.24 8.91
CA ASP A 202 12.19 28.38 8.73
C ASP A 202 11.40 29.71 8.64
N ALA A 203 10.17 29.66 8.12
CA ALA A 203 9.26 30.80 8.10
C ALA A 203 8.73 31.16 9.50
N ASP A 204 8.43 30.17 10.35
CA ASP A 204 7.91 30.40 11.71
C ASP A 204 9.01 30.87 12.70
N GLY A 205 10.26 30.43 12.50
CA GLY A 205 11.41 30.90 13.28
C GLY A 205 11.88 32.33 13.00
N SER A 206 11.26 33.01 12.01
CA SER A 206 11.64 34.36 11.56
C SER A 206 10.70 35.47 12.04
N LYS A 207 9.68 35.15 12.86
CA LYS A 207 8.87 36.17 13.54
C LYS A 207 9.55 36.60 14.85
N PRO A 208 9.99 37.86 14.99
CA PRO A 208 10.44 38.41 16.26
C PRO A 208 9.32 38.49 17.29
#